data_AF-A0AAE3WC09-F1
#
_entry.id   AF-A0AAE3WC09-F1
#
_cell.length_a   1.000
_cell.length_b   1.000
_cell.length_c   1.000
_cell.angle_alpha   90.00
_cell.angle_beta   90.00
_cell.angle_gamma   90.00
#
_symmetry.space_group_name_H-M   'P 1'
#
loop_
_entity.id
_entity.type
_entity.pdbx_description
1 polymer ?
#
loop_
_entity_poly.entity_id
_entity_poly.type
_entity_poly.pdbx_seq_one_letter_code
_entity_poly.pdbx_strand_id
1 'polypeptide(L)'
;MKIRNLVLCAVALVVPVSASAATLQLDATIKPGITDVTDFSIVFDDNDGNGLLSIGEILSFSGVTFNFASVSFDTVTAVADVSGYTVGAFSGSWWGWSQSSGTTTGSSNPNQWSYTISAVPIPATFPLLAVGIGALGWMRRRRKAS
;
A
#
# COMPACT_ATOMS: atom_id res chain seq x y z
N MET A 1 -60.29 -25.16 1.43
CA MET A 1 -59.86 -24.02 2.27
C MET A 1 -58.41 -23.71 1.94
N LYS A 2 -58.11 -22.43 1.66
CA LYS A 2 -56.79 -21.90 1.29
C LYS A 2 -55.95 -21.70 2.55
N ILE A 3 -54.70 -22.16 2.58
CA ILE A 3 -53.68 -21.67 3.51
C ILE A 3 -52.55 -21.07 2.68
N ARG A 4 -52.34 -19.78 2.90
CA ARG A 4 -51.43 -18.87 2.23
C ARG A 4 -50.09 -18.82 2.99
N ASN A 5 -49.03 -18.57 2.22
CA ASN A 5 -47.81 -17.83 2.57
C ASN A 5 -47.04 -18.19 3.85
N LEU A 6 -45.80 -18.66 3.66
CA LEU A 6 -44.67 -18.21 4.46
C LEU A 6 -43.42 -18.20 3.57
N VAL A 7 -43.18 -17.03 2.97
CA VAL A 7 -41.89 -16.60 2.45
C VAL A 7 -41.08 -16.19 3.67
N LEU A 8 -39.95 -16.86 3.94
CA LEU A 8 -38.89 -16.29 4.78
C LEU A 8 -37.62 -16.23 3.94
N CYS A 9 -37.22 -15.00 3.66
CA CYS A 9 -36.04 -14.61 2.92
C CYS A 9 -34.77 -15.20 3.55
N ALA A 10 -34.14 -16.16 2.87
CA ALA A 10 -32.73 -16.46 3.06
C ALA A 10 -31.91 -15.53 2.15
N VAL A 11 -31.95 -14.22 2.41
CA VAL A 11 -30.90 -13.31 1.94
C VAL A 11 -29.80 -13.42 2.97
N ALA A 12 -28.96 -14.43 2.81
CA ALA A 12 -27.67 -14.47 3.49
C ALA A 12 -26.92 -13.21 3.05
N LEU A 13 -26.77 -12.26 3.98
CA LEU A 13 -25.86 -11.13 3.86
C LEU A 13 -24.45 -11.67 3.61
N VAL A 14 -24.10 -11.88 2.35
CA VAL A 14 -22.71 -11.72 1.92
C VAL A 14 -22.50 -10.21 1.90
N VAL A 15 -22.22 -9.63 3.07
CA VAL A 15 -21.49 -8.37 3.07
C VAL A 15 -20.09 -8.76 2.66
N PRO A 16 -19.60 -8.39 1.46
CA PRO A 16 -18.16 -8.39 1.27
C PRO A 16 -17.63 -7.43 2.32
N VAL A 17 -16.99 -7.96 3.37
CA VAL A 17 -16.10 -7.14 4.19
C VAL A 17 -14.93 -6.86 3.28
N SER A 18 -15.07 -5.85 2.42
CA SER A 18 -13.96 -5.28 1.68
C SER A 18 -13.05 -4.65 2.73
N ALA A 19 -12.13 -5.45 3.27
CA ALA A 19 -10.82 -4.95 3.62
C ALA A 19 -10.21 -4.50 2.29
N SER A 20 -10.57 -3.28 1.87
CA SER A 20 -9.97 -2.65 0.71
C SER A 20 -8.62 -2.12 1.17
N ALA A 21 -7.64 -3.01 1.26
CA ALA A 21 -6.27 -2.60 1.48
C ALA A 21 -5.90 -1.68 0.31
N ALA A 22 -5.64 -0.41 0.64
CA ALA A 22 -5.31 0.60 -0.35
C ALA A 22 -3.80 0.53 -0.58
N THR A 23 -3.39 0.32 -1.83
CA THR A 23 -1.98 0.45 -2.16
C THR A 23 -1.60 1.93 -2.18
N LEU A 24 -0.69 2.31 -1.31
CA LEU A 24 -0.20 3.68 -1.14
C LEU A 24 1.28 3.77 -1.48
N GLN A 25 1.72 4.96 -1.84
CA GLN A 25 3.12 5.29 -2.08
C GLN A 25 3.51 6.46 -1.17
N LEU A 26 4.56 6.24 -0.38
CA LEU A 26 5.27 7.26 0.36
C LEU A 26 6.48 7.71 -0.45
N ASP A 27 6.53 8.99 -0.78
CA ASP A 27 7.69 9.64 -1.39
C ASP A 27 8.39 10.49 -0.34
N ALA A 28 9.68 10.25 -0.15
CA ALA A 28 10.55 10.99 0.75
C ALA A 28 11.53 11.83 -0.08
N THR A 29 11.30 13.14 -0.14
CA THR A 29 12.16 14.10 -0.85
C THR A 29 13.06 14.82 0.12
N ILE A 30 14.35 14.86 -0.15
CA ILE A 30 15.34 15.52 0.69
C ILE A 30 15.04 17.01 0.82
N LYS A 31 15.21 17.54 2.03
CA LYS A 31 15.12 18.98 2.29
C LYS A 31 16.34 19.71 1.73
N PRO A 32 16.17 20.97 1.28
CA PRO A 32 17.27 21.78 0.80
C PRO A 32 18.44 21.87 1.80
N GLY A 33 19.67 21.72 1.32
CA GLY A 33 20.88 21.82 2.13
C GLY A 33 21.41 20.49 2.69
N ILE A 34 20.72 19.37 2.47
CA ILE A 34 21.21 18.03 2.80
C ILE A 34 21.76 17.37 1.54
N THR A 35 22.98 16.83 1.62
CA THR A 35 23.68 16.16 0.50
C THR A 35 24.13 14.74 0.80
N ASP A 36 23.95 14.29 2.04
CA ASP A 36 24.58 13.06 2.54
C ASP A 36 23.76 11.80 2.25
N VAL A 37 22.53 11.96 1.78
CA VAL A 37 21.58 10.88 1.50
C VAL A 37 20.86 11.13 0.18
N THR A 38 20.09 10.17 -0.33
CA THR A 38 19.23 10.33 -1.53
C THR A 38 17.74 10.32 -1.19
N ASP A 39 16.92 10.81 -2.12
CA ASP A 39 15.48 10.58 -2.09
C ASP A 39 15.18 9.08 -2.15
N PHE A 40 14.01 8.69 -1.65
CA PHE A 40 13.51 7.33 -1.78
C PHE A 40 11.99 7.30 -1.82
N SER A 41 11.44 6.18 -2.29
CA SER A 41 10.01 5.89 -2.23
C SER A 41 9.74 4.49 -1.72
N ILE A 42 8.59 4.33 -1.07
CA ILE A 42 8.10 3.07 -0.52
C ILE A 42 6.66 2.87 -1.01
N VAL A 43 6.39 1.73 -1.64
CA VAL A 43 5.02 1.29 -1.91
C VAL A 43 4.61 0.33 -0.81
N PHE A 44 3.44 0.56 -0.22
CA PHE A 44 2.93 -0.25 0.88
C PHE A 44 1.43 -0.51 0.74
N ASP A 45 0.98 -1.58 1.39
CA ASP A 45 -0.42 -1.99 1.43
C ASP A 45 -1.03 -1.63 2.77
N ASP A 46 -1.89 -0.62 2.79
CA ASP A 46 -2.58 -0.11 3.99
C ASP A 46 -3.65 -1.11 4.45
N ASN A 47 -3.20 -2.18 5.10
CA ASN A 47 -4.03 -3.34 5.45
C ASN A 47 -4.93 -3.05 6.64
N ASP A 48 -4.54 -2.12 7.50
CA ASP A 48 -5.33 -1.67 8.65
C ASP A 48 -6.14 -0.40 8.37
N GLY A 49 -5.94 0.24 7.21
CA GLY A 49 -6.74 1.36 6.71
C GLY A 49 -6.44 2.68 7.42
N ASN A 50 -5.27 2.81 8.05
CA ASN A 50 -4.87 4.00 8.78
C ASN A 50 -4.16 5.05 7.89
N GLY A 51 -3.80 4.69 6.65
CA GLY A 51 -3.11 5.55 5.69
C GLY A 51 -1.62 5.78 5.98
N LEU A 52 -1.04 4.98 6.86
CA LEU A 52 0.31 5.11 7.41
C LEU A 52 1.16 3.90 7.04
N LEU A 53 2.48 4.10 6.98
CA LEU A 53 3.42 3.04 6.67
C LEU A 53 3.76 2.22 7.91
N SER A 54 3.56 0.91 7.85
CA SER A 54 4.13 -0.05 8.79
C SER A 54 5.16 -0.98 8.12
N ILE A 55 6.10 -1.51 8.91
CA ILE A 55 7.16 -2.40 8.40
C ILE A 55 6.60 -3.67 7.71
N GLY A 56 5.47 -4.19 8.21
CA GLY A 56 4.81 -5.37 7.65
C GLY A 56 3.98 -5.11 6.40
N GLU A 57 3.83 -3.85 6.00
CA GLU A 57 2.99 -3.42 4.88
C GLU A 57 3.80 -3.08 3.63
N ILE A 58 5.14 -3.05 3.74
CA ILE A 58 6.03 -2.70 2.63
C ILE A 58 5.92 -3.73 1.51
N LEU A 59 5.53 -3.27 0.33
CA LEU A 59 5.51 -4.05 -0.90
C LEU A 59 6.78 -3.86 -1.73
N SER A 60 7.29 -2.62 -1.78
CA SER A 60 8.53 -2.31 -2.47
C SER A 60 9.20 -1.07 -1.91
N PHE A 61 10.51 -0.99 -2.10
CA PHE A 61 11.35 0.13 -1.70
C PHE A 61 12.32 0.46 -2.84
N SER A 62 12.46 1.74 -3.18
CA SER A 62 13.33 2.20 -4.26
C SER A 62 14.83 2.09 -3.95
N GLY A 63 15.17 1.97 -2.66
CA GLY A 63 16.54 2.10 -2.17
C GLY A 63 16.85 3.52 -1.71
N VAL A 64 17.84 3.62 -0.82
CA VAL A 64 18.43 4.89 -0.36
C VAL A 64 19.94 4.77 -0.37
N THR A 65 20.64 5.83 -0.78
CA THR A 65 22.11 5.86 -0.81
C THR A 65 22.63 6.91 0.16
N PHE A 66 23.63 6.52 0.96
CA PHE A 66 24.39 7.40 1.84
C PHE A 66 25.66 7.83 1.10
N ASN A 67 25.68 9.07 0.60
CA ASN A 67 26.73 9.59 -0.28
C ASN A 67 28.08 9.68 0.44
N PHE A 68 28.10 9.99 1.73
CA PHE A 68 29.32 10.09 2.53
C PHE A 68 30.07 8.75 2.68
N ALA A 69 29.35 7.63 2.58
CA ALA A 69 29.91 6.29 2.68
C ALA A 69 29.93 5.55 1.33
N SER A 70 29.31 6.12 0.28
CA SER A 70 29.04 5.44 -0.99
C SER A 70 28.34 4.08 -0.79
N VAL A 71 27.41 4.03 0.17
CA VAL A 71 26.66 2.82 0.51
C VAL A 71 25.21 2.98 0.09
N SER A 72 24.72 2.04 -0.71
CA SER A 72 23.30 1.92 -1.02
C SER A 72 22.66 0.83 -0.17
N PHE A 73 21.43 1.09 0.29
CA PHE A 73 20.59 0.18 1.03
C PHE A 73 19.34 -0.13 0.23
N ASP A 74 18.92 -1.39 0.24
CA ASP A 74 17.79 -1.92 -0.54
C ASP A 74 16.70 -2.52 0.34
N THR A 75 16.88 -2.50 1.66
CA THR A 75 15.98 -3.10 2.64
C THR A 75 15.71 -2.11 3.77
N VAL A 76 14.44 -1.86 4.05
CA VAL A 76 14.00 -1.07 5.20
C VAL A 76 13.91 -2.00 6.42
N THR A 77 14.55 -1.63 7.52
CA THR A 77 14.58 -2.43 8.76
C THR A 77 13.86 -1.76 9.92
N ALA A 78 13.66 -0.45 9.85
CA ALA A 78 12.85 0.31 10.80
C ALA A 78 12.18 1.48 10.08
N VAL A 79 10.93 1.73 10.41
CA VAL A 79 10.14 2.84 9.86
C VAL A 79 10.22 4.00 10.83
N ALA A 80 10.60 5.17 10.32
CA ALA A 80 10.58 6.38 11.13
C ALA A 80 9.15 6.77 11.47
N ASP A 81 8.99 7.42 12.62
CA ASP A 81 7.71 7.99 12.96
C ASP A 81 7.42 9.24 12.12
N VAL A 82 6.72 9.04 11.00
CA VAL A 82 6.28 10.12 10.10
C VAL A 82 4.85 10.57 10.36
N SER A 83 4.15 9.95 11.33
CA SER A 83 2.71 10.15 11.59
C SER A 83 2.24 9.98 13.06
N GLY A 84 3.15 9.82 14.02
CA GLY A 84 2.93 9.63 15.45
C GLY A 84 3.02 8.19 16.01
N TYR A 85 3.52 7.18 15.28
CA TYR A 85 3.73 5.82 15.84
C TYR A 85 4.99 5.09 15.35
N THR A 86 5.60 4.30 16.24
CA THR A 86 6.89 3.64 16.07
C THR A 86 6.81 2.12 16.13
N VAL A 87 7.55 1.39 15.28
CA VAL A 87 7.91 -0.01 15.57
C VAL A 87 9.28 -0.42 15.01
N GLY A 88 10.11 -1.06 15.87
CA GLY A 88 11.15 -2.03 15.48
C GLY A 88 12.62 -1.62 15.70
N ALA A 89 13.27 -2.29 16.67
CA ALA A 89 14.70 -2.43 17.00
C ALA A 89 15.60 -1.19 17.16
N PHE A 90 15.33 -0.10 16.44
CA PHE A 90 15.86 1.25 16.65
C PHE A 90 14.67 2.13 17.03
N SER A 91 14.23 2.05 18.28
CA SER A 91 13.00 2.69 18.73
C SER A 91 13.04 4.22 18.53
N GLY A 92 12.12 4.74 17.72
CA GLY A 92 11.37 5.95 18.08
C GLY A 92 11.14 6.95 16.97
N SER A 93 12.14 7.24 16.16
CA SER A 93 12.09 8.42 15.28
C SER A 93 13.12 8.36 14.16
N TRP A 94 13.62 7.18 13.78
CA TRP A 94 14.70 7.06 12.80
C TRP A 94 14.32 6.03 11.75
N TRP A 95 14.78 6.24 10.53
CA TRP A 95 14.74 5.21 9.52
C TRP A 95 15.88 4.24 9.74
N GLY A 96 15.62 2.95 9.57
CA GLY A 96 16.61 1.89 9.60
C GLY A 96 16.75 1.23 8.24
N TRP A 97 17.98 0.95 7.84
CA TRP A 97 18.34 0.43 6.53
C TRP A 97 19.27 -0.76 6.65
N SER A 98 19.15 -1.69 5.71
CA SER A 98 20.15 -2.72 5.49
C SER A 98 20.33 -3.02 4.01
N GLN A 99 21.48 -3.62 3.70
CA GLN A 99 21.66 -4.30 2.41
C GLN A 99 21.06 -5.69 2.51
N SER A 100 20.51 -6.20 1.41
CA SER A 100 20.01 -7.56 1.26
C SER A 100 21.07 -8.63 1.57
N SER A 101 22.35 -8.28 1.45
CA SER A 101 23.48 -9.11 1.88
C SER A 101 23.59 -9.28 3.41
N GLY A 102 22.91 -8.44 4.19
CA GLY A 102 22.93 -8.42 5.66
C GLY A 102 24.20 -7.84 6.29
N THR A 103 25.19 -7.45 5.48
CA THR A 103 26.53 -7.08 5.96
C THR A 103 26.67 -5.63 6.43
N THR A 104 25.73 -4.76 6.04
CA THR A 104 25.80 -3.33 6.34
C THR A 104 24.43 -2.80 6.70
N THR A 105 24.38 -2.08 7.82
CA THR A 105 23.18 -1.42 8.34
C THR A 105 23.41 0.08 8.42
N GLY A 106 22.35 0.85 8.22
CA GLY A 106 22.37 2.30 8.34
C GLY A 106 21.16 2.82 9.11
N SER A 107 21.25 4.05 9.58
CA SER A 107 20.12 4.77 10.13
C SER A 107 20.15 6.23 9.71
N SER A 108 18.99 6.84 9.49
CA SER A 108 18.90 8.25 9.13
C SER A 108 17.79 8.98 9.87
N ASN A 109 17.99 10.29 10.05
CA ASN A 109 17.05 11.15 10.75
C ASN A 109 15.91 11.52 9.79
N PRO A 110 14.64 11.27 10.13
CA PRO A 110 13.52 11.53 9.24
C PRO A 110 13.37 13.01 8.90
N ASN A 111 13.93 13.92 9.72
CA ASN A 111 13.91 15.35 9.45
C ASN A 111 14.71 15.75 8.20
N GLN A 112 15.53 14.84 7.65
CA GLN A 112 16.26 15.06 6.39
C GLN A 112 15.34 15.09 5.16
N TRP A 113 14.12 14.53 5.25
CA TRP A 113 13.16 14.48 4.16
C TRP A 113 11.85 15.22 4.48
N SER A 114 11.14 15.60 3.43
CA SER A 114 9.73 15.94 3.39
C SER A 114 8.97 14.74 2.80
N TYR A 115 7.79 14.45 3.32
CA TYR A 115 7.04 13.23 2.98
C TYR A 115 5.71 13.56 2.32
N THR A 116 5.37 12.82 1.29
CA THR A 116 4.04 12.83 0.68
C THR A 116 3.54 11.41 0.51
N ILE A 117 2.30 11.14 0.96
CA ILE A 117 1.63 9.86 0.77
C ILE A 117 0.53 10.06 -0.28
N SER A 118 0.51 9.19 -1.28
CA SER A 118 -0.49 9.21 -2.35
C SER A 118 -0.99 7.80 -2.68
N ALA A 119 -2.21 7.71 -3.19
CA ALA A 119 -2.75 6.43 -3.63
C ALA A 119 -2.08 5.98 -4.94
N VAL A 120 -1.64 4.72 -4.97
CA VAL A 120 -1.13 4.12 -6.21
C VAL A 120 -2.31 3.85 -7.14
N PRO A 121 -2.31 4.38 -8.38
CA PRO A 121 -3.41 4.15 -9.31
C PRO A 121 -3.58 2.66 -9.60
N ILE A 122 -4.71 2.09 -9.20
CA ILE A 122 -5.07 0.72 -9.58
C ILE A 122 -5.31 0.64 -11.10
N PRO A 123 -4.80 -0.41 -11.77
CA PRO A 123 -5.13 -0.66 -13.17
C PRO A 123 -6.65 -0.71 -13.37
N ALA A 124 -7.16 -0.23 -14.51
CA ALA A 124 -8.60 -0.18 -14.83
C ALA A 124 -9.25 -1.58 -15.05
N THR A 125 -8.69 -2.64 -14.48
CA THR A 125 -9.16 -4.02 -14.60
C THR A 125 -10.57 -4.20 -14.09
N PHE A 126 -10.98 -3.52 -13.01
CA PHE A 126 -12.35 -3.63 -12.49
C PHE A 126 -13.41 -2.99 -13.40
N PRO A 127 -13.25 -1.74 -13.89
CA PRO A 127 -14.13 -1.19 -14.92
C PRO A 127 -14.17 -2.07 -16.19
N LEU A 128 -13.03 -2.56 -16.66
CA LEU A 128 -12.94 -3.43 -17.84
C LEU A 128 -13.67 -4.75 -17.64
N LEU A 129 -13.52 -5.37 -16.47
CA LEU A 129 -14.24 -6.60 -16.11
C LEU A 129 -15.75 -6.37 -16.06
N ALA A 130 -16.19 -5.26 -15.45
CA ALA A 130 -17.60 -4.91 -15.37
C ALA A 130 -18.22 -4.68 -16.77
N VAL A 131 -17.50 -4.00 -17.66
CA VAL A 131 -17.90 -3.83 -19.06
C VAL A 131 -17.94 -5.18 -19.80
N GLY A 132 -16.95 -6.04 -19.59
CA GLY A 132 -16.90 -7.38 -20.18
C GLY A 132 -18.08 -8.25 -19.77
N ILE A 133 -18.42 -8.28 -18.48
CA ILE A 133 -19.59 -9.02 -17.96
C ILE A 133 -20.90 -8.42 -18.49
N GLY A 134 -21.00 -7.09 -18.55
CA GLY A 134 -22.17 -6.40 -19.12
C GLY A 134 -22.39 -6.75 -20.59
N ALA A 135 -21.34 -6.77 -21.40
CA ALA A 135 -21.38 -7.14 -22.81
C ALA A 135 -21.82 -8.61 -23.01
N LEU A 136 -21.27 -9.52 -22.20
CA LEU A 136 -21.66 -10.94 -22.21
C LEU A 136 -23.13 -11.14 -21.83
N GLY A 137 -23.62 -10.44 -20.82
CA GLY A 137 -25.04 -10.46 -20.42
C GLY A 137 -25.97 -9.96 -21.52
N TRP A 138 -25.59 -8.89 -22.22
CA TRP A 138 -26.37 -8.34 -23.33
C TRP A 138 -26.40 -9.26 -24.55
N MET A 139 -25.28 -9.88 -24.91
CA MET A 139 -25.21 -10.87 -26.00
C MET A 139 -26.10 -12.08 -25.72
N ARG A 140 -26.14 -12.57 -24.47
CA ARG A 140 -27.03 -13.68 -24.08
C ARG A 140 -28.51 -13.28 -24.18
N ARG A 141 -28.85 -12.03 -23.86
CA ARG A 141 -30.23 -11.52 -23.97
C ARG A 141 -30.70 -11.45 -25.42
N ARG A 142 -29.82 -11.04 -26.35
CA ARG A 142 -30.12 -11.02 -27.78
C ARG A 142 -30.39 -12.41 -28.37
N ARG A 143 -29.64 -13.44 -27.95
CA ARG A 143 -29.86 -14.82 -28.42
C ARG A 143 -31.16 -15.48 -27.97
N LYS A 144 -31.82 -14.95 -26.93
CA LYS A 144 -33.14 -15.45 -26.48
C LYS A 144 -34.32 -14.71 -27.12
N ALA A 145 -34.07 -13.62 -27.84
CA ALA A 145 -35.10 -12.79 -28.48
C ALA A 145 -35.19 -13.02 -30.00
N SER A 146 -34.41 -13.95 -30.53
CA SER A 146 -34.51 -14.52 -31.89
C SER A 146 -34.83 -15.99 -31.78
#